data_AF-A0A0A7CN14-F1
#
_entry.id   AF-A0A0A7CN14-F1
#
_cell.length_a   1.000
_cell.length_b   1.000
_cell.length_c   1.000
_cell.angle_alpha   90.00
_cell.angle_beta   90.00
_cell.angle_gamma   90.00
#
_symmetry.space_group_name_H-M   'P 1'
#
loop_
_entity.id
_entity.type
_entity.pdbx_description
1 polymer ?
#
loop_
_entity_poly.entity_id
_entity_poly.type
_entity_poly.pdbx_seq_one_letter_code
_entity_poly.pdbx_strand_id
1 'polypeptide(L)'
;MPKVATSALVAVLMTILAILDACRETLGRWVTALGGHPTSMLDELVYPAGSNCHAPTYKWLSHSFRAADYVQTESSSECTNPGVNNAATEAPLELKRTTSGLLVADYMCPCGECPWYGPIEESVAASRMPRSLKHTVCRVLQAYSTYNEAVGFYASMVPWAQYCVESCGGNEDAAFAAFVQLCML
;
A
#
# COMPACT_ATOMS: atom_id res chain seq x y z
N MET A 1 17.79 1.40 -43.67
CA MET A 1 16.76 2.45 -43.75
C MET A 1 15.73 2.26 -42.63
N PRO A 2 15.87 2.90 -41.44
CA PRO A 2 14.95 2.71 -40.31
C PRO A 2 13.99 3.90 -40.02
N LYS A 3 14.04 4.99 -40.80
CA LYS A 3 13.31 6.25 -40.50
C LYS A 3 11.78 6.13 -40.57
N VAL A 4 11.25 5.19 -41.36
CA VAL A 4 9.79 5.06 -41.55
C VAL A 4 9.13 4.40 -40.34
N ALA A 5 9.82 3.48 -39.67
CA ALA A 5 9.29 2.78 -38.49
C ALA A 5 9.19 3.69 -37.27
N THR A 6 10.13 4.63 -37.11
CA THR A 6 10.14 5.58 -35.99
C THR A 6 9.02 6.59 -36.08
N SER A 7 8.73 7.12 -37.29
CA SER A 7 7.61 8.03 -37.49
C SER A 7 6.25 7.38 -37.26
N ALA A 8 6.08 6.12 -37.68
CA ALA A 8 4.84 5.38 -37.44
C ALA A 8 4.62 5.12 -35.94
N LEU A 9 5.67 4.76 -35.21
CA LEU A 9 5.59 4.50 -33.77
C LEU A 9 5.24 5.78 -32.98
N VAL A 10 5.85 6.92 -33.33
CA VAL A 10 5.53 8.21 -32.70
C VAL A 10 4.07 8.60 -32.97
N ALA A 11 3.57 8.42 -34.20
CA ALA A 11 2.18 8.72 -34.53
C ALA A 11 1.18 7.85 -33.72
N VAL A 12 1.47 6.55 -33.58
CA VAL A 12 0.66 5.65 -32.75
C VAL A 12 0.68 6.09 -31.29
N LEU A 13 1.85 6.41 -30.74
CA LEU A 13 2.02 6.80 -29.34
C LEU A 13 1.28 8.11 -29.02
N MET A 14 1.36 9.10 -29.91
CA MET A 14 0.60 10.35 -29.79
C MET A 14 -0.91 10.13 -29.88
N THR A 15 -1.36 9.18 -30.70
CA THR A 15 -2.78 8.82 -30.81
C THR A 15 -3.29 8.17 -29.52
N ILE A 16 -2.50 7.26 -28.93
CA ILE A 16 -2.84 6.62 -27.65
C ILE A 16 -2.93 7.68 -26.53
N LEU A 17 -1.96 8.60 -26.45
CA LEU A 17 -1.98 9.66 -25.45
C LEU A 17 -3.21 10.57 -25.59
N ALA A 18 -3.60 10.93 -26.82
CA ALA A 18 -4.81 11.72 -27.07
C ALA A 18 -6.10 10.99 -26.66
N ILE A 19 -6.18 9.67 -26.89
CA ILE A 19 -7.32 8.86 -26.45
C ILE A 19 -7.36 8.79 -24.91
N LEU A 20 -6.22 8.57 -24.26
CA LEU A 20 -6.15 8.52 -22.80
C LEU A 20 -6.56 9.85 -22.15
N ASP A 21 -6.17 10.98 -22.74
CA ASP A 21 -6.55 12.31 -22.26
C ASP A 21 -8.05 12.59 -22.47
N ALA A 22 -8.61 12.21 -23.61
CA ALA A 22 -10.06 12.28 -23.84
C ALA A 22 -10.87 11.34 -22.90
N CYS A 23 -10.31 10.16 -22.61
CA CYS A 23 -10.91 9.22 -21.66
C CYS A 23 -10.82 9.72 -20.22
N ARG A 24 -9.85 10.57 -19.87
CA ARG A 24 -9.68 11.11 -18.50
C ARG A 24 -10.90 11.88 -18.01
N GLU A 25 -11.45 12.76 -18.85
CA GLU A 25 -12.66 13.52 -18.49
C GLU A 25 -13.88 12.60 -18.35
N THR A 26 -13.97 11.60 -19.22
CA THR A 26 -15.05 10.61 -19.21
C THR A 26 -14.95 9.77 -17.93
N LEU A 27 -13.76 9.26 -17.59
CA LEU A 27 -13.47 8.53 -16.36
C LEU A 27 -13.79 9.35 -15.11
N GLY A 28 -13.43 10.65 -15.10
CA GLY A 28 -13.79 11.56 -14.01
C GLY A 28 -15.31 11.65 -13.80
N ARG A 29 -16.09 11.75 -14.87
CA ARG A 29 -17.56 11.76 -14.79
C ARG A 29 -18.12 10.45 -14.26
N TRP A 30 -17.62 9.31 -14.71
CA TRP A 30 -18.05 7.99 -14.19
C TRP A 30 -17.68 7.82 -12.71
N VAL A 31 -16.51 8.28 -12.29
CA VAL A 31 -16.09 8.27 -10.87
C VAL A 31 -17.01 9.17 -10.03
N THR A 32 -17.41 10.34 -10.53
CA THR A 32 -18.39 11.20 -9.82
C THR A 32 -19.81 10.61 -9.81
N ALA A 33 -20.23 9.93 -10.87
CA ALA A 33 -21.53 9.28 -10.97
C ALA A 33 -21.64 8.05 -10.05
N LEU A 34 -20.55 7.28 -9.91
CA LEU A 34 -20.41 6.25 -8.86
C LEU A 34 -20.20 6.86 -7.46
N GLY A 35 -19.95 8.18 -7.41
CA GLY A 35 -19.50 8.95 -6.27
C GLY A 35 -20.54 9.84 -5.58
N GLY A 36 -21.79 9.98 -6.03
CA GLY A 36 -22.72 10.84 -5.28
C GLY A 36 -24.17 10.92 -5.74
N HIS A 37 -25.07 10.55 -4.82
CA HIS A 37 -26.30 11.30 -4.61
C HIS A 37 -25.92 12.60 -3.85
N PRO A 38 -26.41 13.79 -4.25
CA PRO A 38 -26.19 14.99 -3.48
C PRO A 38 -27.17 15.03 -2.31
N THR A 39 -26.65 14.91 -1.08
CA THR A 39 -27.38 15.36 0.12
C THR A 39 -27.38 16.88 0.12
N SER A 40 -28.36 17.45 -0.58
CA SER A 40 -28.90 18.76 -0.27
C SER A 40 -29.56 18.69 1.11
N MET A 41 -28.86 19.14 2.14
CA MET A 41 -29.40 19.77 3.36
C MET A 41 -28.21 20.18 4.22
N LEU A 42 -27.60 21.31 3.88
CA LEU A 42 -26.88 22.11 4.87
C LEU A 42 -27.96 22.84 5.67
N ASP A 43 -28.47 22.18 6.70
CA ASP A 43 -29.20 22.86 7.76
C ASP A 43 -28.18 23.22 8.86
N GLU A 44 -27.96 24.52 8.93
CA GLU A 44 -27.49 25.33 10.05
C GLU A 44 -27.26 24.59 11.39
N LEU A 45 -25.99 24.26 11.67
CA LEU A 45 -25.54 24.03 13.05
C LEU A 45 -24.45 25.05 13.39
N VAL A 46 -24.93 26.13 14.00
CA VAL A 46 -24.20 27.02 14.89
C VAL A 46 -23.28 26.19 15.80
N TYR A 47 -21.97 26.41 15.71
CA TYR A 47 -21.00 25.90 16.69
C TYR A 47 -21.09 26.76 17.96
N PRO A 48 -21.53 26.23 19.13
CA PRO A 48 -21.08 26.80 20.38
C PRO A 48 -19.64 26.32 20.62
N ALA A 49 -18.74 27.27 20.79
CA ALA A 49 -17.41 27.01 21.32
C ALA A 49 -17.55 26.34 22.70
N GLY A 50 -16.93 25.17 22.84
CA GLY A 50 -16.71 24.51 24.13
C GLY A 50 -17.65 23.34 24.41
N SER A 51 -17.22 22.13 24.04
CA SER A 51 -17.43 20.94 24.86
C SER A 51 -16.54 19.81 24.37
N ASN A 52 -15.76 19.24 25.30
CA ASN A 52 -15.11 17.93 25.14
C ASN A 52 -16.15 16.91 24.66
N CYS A 53 -15.99 16.37 23.45
CA CYS A 53 -16.71 15.16 23.05
C CYS A 53 -15.78 14.25 22.25
N HIS A 54 -15.73 13.01 22.71
CA HIS A 54 -14.87 11.94 22.25
C HIS A 54 -15.02 11.69 20.74
N ALA A 55 -13.90 11.74 20.01
CA ALA A 55 -13.81 11.14 18.69
C ALA A 55 -14.15 9.63 18.77
N PRO A 56 -14.85 9.05 17.78
CA PRO A 56 -15.07 7.61 17.75
C PRO A 56 -13.71 6.93 17.55
N THR A 57 -13.16 6.41 18.64
CA THR A 57 -11.95 5.60 18.64
C THR A 57 -12.30 4.28 17.94
N TYR A 58 -12.07 4.18 16.63
CA TYR A 58 -12.14 2.92 15.90
C TYR A 58 -10.90 2.08 16.26
N LYS A 59 -10.89 1.58 17.49
CA LYS A 59 -9.78 0.84 18.11
C LYS A 59 -9.69 -0.58 17.56
N TRP A 60 -9.40 -0.74 16.26
CA TRP A 60 -9.22 -2.07 15.63
C TRP A 60 -7.92 -2.76 16.11
N LEU A 61 -6.99 -2.02 16.70
CA LEU A 61 -5.67 -2.52 17.11
C LEU A 61 -5.57 -2.98 18.58
N SER A 62 -6.68 -3.17 19.31
CA SER A 62 -6.62 -3.49 20.75
C SER A 62 -6.72 -4.97 21.14
N HIS A 63 -6.69 -5.93 20.21
CA HIS A 63 -6.64 -7.35 20.57
C HIS A 63 -5.22 -7.92 20.51
N SER A 64 -4.48 -7.68 21.59
CA SER A 64 -3.58 -8.63 22.27
C SER A 64 -2.72 -9.52 21.38
N PHE A 65 -1.50 -9.06 21.07
CA PHE A 65 -0.38 -9.96 20.81
C PHE A 65 0.01 -10.60 22.14
N ARG A 66 -0.65 -11.72 22.48
CA ARG A 66 -0.21 -12.56 23.59
C ARG A 66 1.05 -13.27 23.12
N ALA A 67 2.19 -12.84 23.64
CA ALA A 67 3.49 -13.49 23.48
C ALA A 67 3.32 -14.99 23.76
N ALA A 68 3.48 -15.80 22.72
CA ALA A 68 3.66 -17.23 22.89
C ALA A 68 5.11 -17.44 23.33
N ASP A 69 5.27 -17.89 24.58
CA ASP A 69 6.53 -18.41 25.12
C ASP A 69 7.06 -19.51 24.20
N TYR A 70 8.05 -19.20 23.38
CA TYR A 70 8.79 -20.20 22.63
C TYR A 70 9.91 -20.74 23.53
N VAL A 71 9.67 -21.93 24.08
CA VAL A 71 10.65 -22.69 24.84
C VAL A 71 11.85 -23.00 23.95
N GLN A 72 13.01 -22.49 24.36
CA GLN A 72 14.31 -22.70 23.75
C GLN A 72 14.81 -24.10 24.12
N THR A 73 14.70 -25.05 23.18
CA THR A 73 15.44 -26.31 23.26
C THR A 73 16.80 -26.13 22.61
N GLU A 74 17.80 -26.03 23.48
CA GLU A 74 19.21 -26.15 23.12
C GLU A 74 19.43 -27.56 22.53
N SER A 75 19.93 -27.63 21.29
CA SER A 75 20.56 -28.84 20.79
C SER A 75 21.85 -28.44 20.10
N SER A 76 22.92 -28.66 20.86
CA SER A 76 24.30 -28.48 20.45
C SER A 76 24.69 -29.60 19.48
N SER A 77 25.19 -29.27 18.30
CA SER A 77 26.05 -30.18 17.56
C SER A 77 27.14 -29.41 16.82
N GLU A 78 28.35 -29.65 17.31
CA GLU A 78 29.64 -29.16 16.86
C GLU A 78 30.10 -29.99 15.65
N CYS A 79 30.48 -29.32 14.55
CA CYS A 79 31.23 -29.93 13.45
C CYS A 79 32.13 -28.89 12.77
N THR A 80 33.36 -28.79 13.27
CA THR A 80 34.66 -28.68 12.58
C THR A 80 34.69 -28.23 11.11
N ASN A 81 35.35 -27.08 10.86
CA ASN A 81 35.81 -26.64 9.53
C ASN A 81 36.90 -27.59 8.96
N PRO A 82 37.03 -27.66 7.63
CA PRO A 82 38.26 -27.14 7.04
C PRO A 82 38.04 -26.36 5.73
N GLY A 83 38.90 -25.36 5.52
CA GLY A 83 38.77 -24.36 4.46
C GLY A 83 39.07 -24.83 3.04
N VAL A 84 38.62 -24.03 2.07
CA VAL A 84 39.09 -24.00 0.68
C VAL A 84 39.00 -22.56 0.13
N ASN A 85 40.18 -21.97 -0.05
CA ASN A 85 40.68 -21.10 -1.12
C ASN A 85 39.71 -20.34 -2.06
N ASN A 86 39.92 -19.02 -2.09
CA ASN A 86 40.02 -18.09 -3.25
C ASN A 86 39.17 -18.35 -4.51
N ALA A 87 38.28 -17.41 -4.83
CA ALA A 87 38.23 -16.70 -6.11
C ALA A 87 37.09 -15.66 -6.09
N ALA A 88 37.45 -14.39 -5.89
CA ALA A 88 36.53 -13.27 -6.13
C ALA A 88 36.32 -13.14 -7.65
N THR A 89 35.23 -13.72 -8.13
CA THR A 89 34.65 -13.40 -9.44
C THR A 89 33.49 -12.45 -9.15
N GLU A 90 33.69 -11.16 -9.44
CA GLU A 90 32.61 -10.17 -9.40
C GLU A 90 31.59 -10.49 -10.49
N ALA A 91 30.60 -11.31 -10.14
CA ALA A 91 29.37 -11.40 -10.90
C ALA A 91 28.62 -10.06 -10.74
N PRO A 92 28.09 -9.48 -11.83
CA PRO A 92 27.17 -8.35 -11.72
C PRO A 92 26.04 -8.75 -10.78
N LEU A 93 25.88 -7.98 -9.69
CA LEU A 93 24.72 -8.09 -8.81
C LEU A 93 23.50 -7.62 -9.60
N GLU A 94 22.98 -8.47 -10.49
CA GLU A 94 21.58 -8.39 -10.89
C GLU A 94 20.78 -8.61 -9.61
N LEU A 95 20.46 -7.49 -8.96
CA LEU A 95 19.49 -7.42 -7.88
C LEU A 95 18.14 -7.75 -8.51
N LYS A 96 17.92 -9.03 -8.80
CA LYS A 96 16.61 -9.62 -9.04
C LYS A 96 15.90 -9.39 -7.71
N ARG A 97 15.26 -8.22 -7.59
CA ARG A 97 14.55 -7.79 -6.39
C ARG A 97 13.31 -8.67 -6.32
N THR A 98 13.54 -9.91 -5.91
CA THR A 98 12.50 -10.87 -5.57
C THR A 98 11.84 -10.30 -4.34
N THR A 99 10.72 -9.59 -4.53
CA THR A 99 9.84 -9.12 -3.45
C THR A 99 9.14 -10.29 -2.73
N SER A 100 9.59 -11.52 -2.96
CA SER A 100 9.07 -12.78 -2.42
C SER A 100 9.38 -12.99 -0.94
N GLY A 101 9.46 -11.91 -0.17
CA GLY A 101 9.68 -11.92 1.28
C GLY A 101 9.22 -10.65 1.98
N LEU A 102 8.43 -9.80 1.32
CA LEU A 102 7.85 -8.63 1.96
C LEU A 102 6.64 -9.07 2.78
N LEU A 103 6.84 -9.24 4.09
CA LEU A 103 5.76 -9.51 5.03
C LEU A 103 5.25 -8.20 5.62
N VAL A 104 3.93 -8.02 5.68
CA VAL A 104 3.32 -6.82 6.29
C VAL A 104 3.80 -6.65 7.73
N ALA A 105 3.92 -7.76 8.47
CA ALA A 105 4.32 -7.76 9.88
C ALA A 105 5.71 -7.13 10.11
N ASP A 106 6.65 -7.30 9.18
CA ASP A 106 8.02 -6.81 9.30
C ASP A 106 8.11 -5.28 9.16
N TYR A 107 7.10 -4.66 8.56
CA TYR A 107 7.02 -3.22 8.32
C TYR A 107 5.94 -2.52 9.16
N MET A 108 5.32 -3.22 10.09
CA MET A 108 4.46 -2.59 11.07
C MET A 108 5.31 -1.91 12.14
N CYS A 109 5.14 -0.59 12.34
CA CYS A 109 5.82 0.07 13.46
C CYS A 109 5.30 -0.49 14.79
N PRO A 110 6.18 -0.96 15.69
CA PRO A 110 5.79 -1.42 17.02
C PRO A 110 5.34 -0.26 17.92
N CYS A 111 5.66 0.99 17.55
CA CYS A 111 5.30 2.18 18.29
C CYS A 111 3.79 2.43 18.36
N GLY A 112 3.03 2.00 17.35
CA GLY A 112 1.60 2.30 17.23
C GLY A 112 1.25 3.78 16.99
N GLU A 113 2.23 4.68 17.06
CA GLU A 113 2.05 6.13 16.97
C GLU A 113 2.71 6.74 15.73
N CYS A 114 2.80 5.96 14.64
CA CYS A 114 3.30 6.49 13.38
C CYS A 114 2.42 7.66 12.90
N PRO A 115 3.02 8.77 12.44
CA PRO A 115 2.29 9.97 12.04
C PRO A 115 1.26 9.71 10.93
N TRP A 116 1.48 8.66 10.13
CA TRP A 116 0.62 8.28 9.02
C TRP A 116 -0.57 7.42 9.40
N TYR A 117 -0.56 6.75 10.55
CA TYR A 117 -1.59 5.75 10.87
C TYR A 117 -2.99 6.37 10.99
N GLY A 118 -3.12 7.49 11.71
CA GLY A 118 -4.40 8.20 11.83
C GLY A 118 -4.95 8.65 10.47
N PRO A 119 -4.17 9.39 9.64
CA PRO A 119 -4.59 9.77 8.29
C PRO A 119 -4.97 8.60 7.38
N ILE A 120 -4.25 7.48 7.47
CA ILE A 120 -4.57 6.25 6.72
C ILE A 120 -5.93 5.72 7.16
N GLU A 121 -6.13 5.54 8.46
CA GLU A 121 -7.35 4.97 9.00
C GLU A 121 -8.57 5.84 8.69
N GLU A 122 -8.45 7.16 8.80
CA GLU A 122 -9.49 8.12 8.41
C GLU A 122 -9.85 8.01 6.91
N SER A 123 -8.84 7.98 6.05
CA SER A 123 -9.03 7.89 4.59
C SER A 123 -9.67 6.55 4.20
N VAL A 124 -9.24 5.45 4.80
CA VAL A 124 -9.82 4.11 4.57
C VAL A 124 -11.24 4.03 5.15
N ALA A 125 -11.50 4.66 6.30
CA ALA A 125 -12.83 4.73 6.88
C ALA A 125 -13.81 5.49 5.98
N ALA A 126 -13.39 6.60 5.37
CA ALA A 126 -14.18 7.40 4.45
C ALA A 126 -14.42 6.72 3.08
N SER A 127 -13.57 5.75 2.71
CA SER A 127 -13.69 5.05 1.43
C SER A 127 -14.94 4.17 1.32
N ARG A 128 -15.42 3.99 0.08
CA ARG A 128 -16.59 3.17 -0.28
C ARG A 128 -16.28 1.68 -0.48
N MET A 129 -15.27 1.14 0.21
CA MET A 129 -14.93 -0.28 0.10
C MET A 129 -15.67 -1.14 1.15
N PRO A 130 -15.84 -2.45 0.90
CA PRO A 130 -16.39 -3.39 1.87
C PRO A 130 -15.64 -3.38 3.20
N ARG A 131 -16.37 -3.53 4.32
CA ARG A 131 -15.77 -3.54 5.66
C ARG A 131 -14.70 -4.62 5.85
N SER A 132 -14.86 -5.76 5.18
CA SER A 132 -13.90 -6.86 5.20
C SER A 132 -12.52 -6.48 4.64
N LEU A 133 -12.47 -5.56 3.69
CA LEU A 133 -11.21 -5.12 3.06
C LEU A 133 -10.53 -3.98 3.80
N LYS A 134 -11.31 -3.15 4.53
CA LYS A 134 -10.78 -1.95 5.20
C LYS A 134 -9.60 -2.25 6.11
N HIS A 135 -9.69 -3.32 6.90
CA HIS A 135 -8.61 -3.71 7.80
C HIS A 135 -7.34 -4.05 7.04
N THR A 136 -7.42 -4.92 6.04
CA THR A 136 -6.27 -5.35 5.25
C THR A 136 -5.66 -4.20 4.45
N VAL A 137 -6.49 -3.35 3.82
CA VAL A 137 -6.02 -2.16 3.10
C VAL A 137 -5.30 -1.20 4.04
N CYS A 138 -5.86 -0.99 5.25
CA CYS A 138 -5.21 -0.16 6.26
C CYS A 138 -3.82 -0.71 6.62
N ARG A 139 -3.72 -2.02 6.91
CA ARG A 139 -2.44 -2.66 7.25
C ARG A 139 -1.40 -2.56 6.13
N VAL A 140 -1.82 -2.76 4.87
CA VAL A 140 -0.92 -2.62 3.71
C VAL A 140 -0.39 -1.19 3.59
N LEU A 141 -1.25 -0.18 3.75
CA LEU A 141 -0.84 1.23 3.69
C LEU A 141 0.06 1.63 4.88
N GLN A 142 -0.24 1.11 6.07
CA GLN A 142 0.58 1.31 7.27
C GLN A 142 1.98 0.73 7.07
N ALA A 143 2.07 -0.53 6.64
CA ALA A 143 3.34 -1.18 6.30
C ALA A 143 4.09 -0.42 5.20
N TYR A 144 3.40 0.06 4.16
CA TYR A 144 4.02 0.86 3.12
C TYR A 144 4.60 2.18 3.63
N SER A 145 3.87 2.88 4.50
CA SER A 145 4.34 4.15 5.07
C SER A 145 5.63 4.00 5.90
N THR A 146 5.84 2.83 6.51
CA THR A 146 7.10 2.47 7.20
C THR A 146 8.16 1.99 6.22
N TYR A 147 7.78 1.20 5.20
CA TYR A 147 8.70 0.71 4.17
C TYR A 147 9.33 1.86 3.37
N ASN A 148 8.55 2.90 3.08
CA ASN A 148 8.98 4.06 2.32
C ASN A 148 8.65 5.36 3.07
N GLU A 149 9.35 5.57 4.18
CA GLU A 149 9.17 6.74 5.07
C GLU A 149 9.32 8.08 4.35
N ALA A 150 10.15 8.13 3.30
CA ALA A 150 10.39 9.33 2.51
C ALA A 150 9.15 9.78 1.72
N VAL A 151 8.33 8.83 1.26
CA VAL A 151 7.08 9.12 0.55
C VAL A 151 5.92 9.25 1.53
N GLY A 152 5.88 8.41 2.56
CA GLY A 152 4.80 8.41 3.56
C GLY A 152 3.46 7.96 2.97
N PHE A 153 2.39 8.71 3.25
CA PHE A 153 1.03 8.37 2.83
C PHE A 153 0.34 9.53 2.08
N TYR A 154 -0.40 9.16 1.03
CA TYR A 154 -1.32 10.04 0.31
C TYR A 154 -2.69 9.37 0.15
N ALA A 155 -3.78 10.11 0.30
CA ALA A 155 -5.14 9.57 0.18
C ALA A 155 -5.43 8.92 -1.19
N SER A 156 -4.74 9.36 -2.25
CA SER A 156 -4.81 8.75 -3.59
C SER A 156 -4.30 7.32 -3.65
N MET A 157 -3.55 6.85 -2.64
CA MET A 157 -3.03 5.49 -2.53
C MET A 157 -4.10 4.46 -2.13
N VAL A 158 -5.18 4.89 -1.47
CA VAL A 158 -6.26 4.01 -0.99
C VAL A 158 -6.88 3.15 -2.10
N PRO A 159 -7.32 3.69 -3.26
CA PRO A 159 -7.88 2.87 -4.34
C PRO A 159 -6.87 1.88 -4.92
N TRP A 160 -5.58 2.25 -4.97
CA TRP A 160 -4.53 1.36 -5.47
C TRP A 160 -4.26 0.21 -4.50
N ALA A 161 -4.19 0.50 -3.20
CA ALA A 161 -4.05 -0.52 -2.18
C ALA A 161 -5.27 -1.46 -2.14
N GLN A 162 -6.49 -0.93 -2.26
CA GLN A 162 -7.70 -1.73 -2.41
C GLN A 162 -7.60 -2.69 -3.61
N TYR A 163 -7.22 -2.17 -4.78
CA TYR A 163 -7.05 -2.97 -5.99
C TYR A 163 -6.05 -4.12 -5.80
N CYS A 164 -4.91 -3.86 -5.14
CA CYS A 164 -3.92 -4.89 -4.84
C CYS A 164 -4.49 -5.97 -3.91
N VAL A 165 -5.21 -5.58 -2.85
CA VAL A 165 -5.85 -6.52 -1.91
C VAL A 165 -6.88 -7.40 -2.61
N GLU A 166 -7.73 -6.82 -3.45
CA GLU A 166 -8.74 -7.55 -4.22
C GLU A 166 -8.09 -8.53 -5.21
N SER A 167 -7.08 -8.07 -5.96
CA SER A 167 -6.35 -8.88 -6.94
C SER A 167 -5.58 -10.05 -6.31
N CYS A 168 -5.16 -9.88 -5.06
CA CYS A 168 -4.47 -10.90 -4.28
C CYS A 168 -5.43 -11.75 -3.41
N GLY A 169 -6.75 -11.67 -3.62
CA GLY A 169 -7.73 -12.47 -2.90
C GLY A 169 -7.75 -12.23 -1.39
N GLY A 170 -7.38 -11.02 -0.95
CA GLY A 170 -7.28 -10.65 0.46
C GLY A 170 -5.98 -11.09 1.17
N ASN A 171 -5.02 -11.70 0.47
CA ASN A 171 -3.71 -12.03 1.06
C ASN A 171 -2.90 -10.74 1.27
N GLU A 172 -2.65 -10.39 2.53
CA GLU A 172 -2.05 -9.10 2.90
C GLU A 172 -0.59 -8.97 2.40
N ASP A 173 0.23 -10.01 2.54
CA ASP A 173 1.65 -9.99 2.15
C ASP A 173 1.82 -9.92 0.63
N ALA A 174 1.01 -10.69 -0.12
CA ALA A 174 0.99 -10.62 -1.57
C ALA A 174 0.50 -9.25 -2.07
N ALA A 175 -0.55 -8.70 -1.42
CA ALA A 175 -1.07 -7.37 -1.74
C ALA A 175 -0.03 -6.28 -1.45
N PHE A 176 0.69 -6.38 -0.34
CA PHE A 176 1.75 -5.45 0.02
C PHE A 176 2.91 -5.50 -0.99
N ALA A 177 3.37 -6.69 -1.37
CA ALA A 177 4.40 -6.84 -2.39
C ALA A 177 3.95 -6.24 -3.74
N ALA A 178 2.71 -6.50 -4.16
CA ALA A 178 2.14 -5.94 -5.39
C ALA A 178 2.01 -4.41 -5.32
N PHE A 179 1.60 -3.87 -4.17
CA PHE A 179 1.46 -2.44 -3.95
C PHE A 179 2.82 -1.71 -4.00
N VAL A 180 3.85 -2.28 -3.36
CA VAL A 180 5.22 -1.76 -3.43
C VAL A 180 5.72 -1.71 -4.88
N GLN A 181 5.46 -2.76 -5.67
CA GLN A 181 5.84 -2.78 -7.09
C GLN A 181 5.10 -1.69 -7.89
N LEU A 182 3.81 -1.49 -7.63
CA LEU A 182 2.99 -0.49 -8.30
C LEU A 182 3.47 0.93 -8.01
N CYS A 183 3.87 1.23 -6.77
CA CYS A 183 4.34 2.56 -6.37
C CYS A 183 5.81 2.85 -6.69
N MET A 184 6.56 1.88 -7.24
CA MET A 184 7.93 2.07 -7.71
C MET A 184 8.04 2.32 -9.23
N LEU A 185 6.90 2.38 -9.93
CA LEU A 185 6.79 2.77 -11.33
C LEU A 185 6.57 4.28 -11.47
#